data_AF-A0AA93BDB5-F1
#
_entry.id   AF-A0AA93BDB5-F1
#
_cell.length_a   1.000
_cell.length_b   1.000
_cell.length_c   1.000
_cell.angle_alpha   90.00
_cell.angle_beta   90.00
_cell.angle_gamma   90.00
#
_symmetry.space_group_name_H-M   'P 1'
#
loop_
_entity.id
_entity.type
_entity.pdbx_description
1 polymer ?
#
loop_
_entity_poly.entity_id
_entity_poly.type
_entity_poly.pdbx_seq_one_letter_code
_entity_poly.pdbx_strand_id
1 'polypeptide(L)'
;MATKKTCASATDLYEDVLKCPGEKRMPGTRAYGFFIPRRYITKFAEPQKETATSLKDYLVIKDSHTIQADKVWIKIAFITDKSSFSPEAQGEHGCKTMNLKATAVLPGTEEEASALASLLLNEDGIFMIPERNGKLRQFGDETFEVDVTPSQSSGAGISDETNTTLEISVNCETMPPFYFGTLTTAEGTISGKDCKPVEVAAGKDGH
;
A
#
# COMPACT_ATOMS: atom_id res chain seq x y z
N MET A 1 41.71 -9.71 -1.88
CA MET A 1 41.26 -10.29 -3.16
C MET A 1 39.79 -9.99 -3.31
N ALA A 2 39.39 -9.28 -4.36
CA ALA A 2 37.98 -8.99 -4.61
C ALA A 2 37.27 -10.29 -5.01
N THR A 3 36.36 -10.77 -4.16
CA THR A 3 35.53 -11.93 -4.44
C THR A 3 34.74 -11.65 -5.72
N LYS A 4 35.04 -12.39 -6.81
CA LYS A 4 34.27 -12.31 -8.06
C LYS A 4 32.80 -12.62 -7.72
N LYS A 5 31.92 -11.65 -7.93
CA LYS A 5 30.46 -11.84 -7.82
C LYS A 5 30.05 -12.80 -8.94
N THR A 6 29.88 -14.08 -8.62
CA THR A 6 29.35 -15.09 -9.55
C THR A 6 27.82 -15.05 -9.46
N CYS A 7 27.13 -15.23 -10.59
CA CYS A 7 25.66 -15.29 -10.65
C CYS A 7 25.07 -16.44 -9.81
N ALA A 8 25.90 -17.34 -9.29
CA ALA A 8 25.53 -18.47 -8.44
C ALA A 8 25.26 -18.09 -6.97
N SER A 9 25.31 -16.80 -6.61
CA SER A 9 25.02 -16.31 -5.25
C SER A 9 23.57 -15.86 -5.07
N ALA A 10 22.76 -15.85 -6.12
CA ALA A 10 21.32 -15.60 -6.02
C ALA A 10 20.62 -16.86 -5.48
N THR A 11 19.84 -16.69 -4.42
CA THR A 11 18.99 -17.77 -3.90
C THR A 11 17.95 -18.12 -4.97
N ASP A 12 17.87 -19.40 -5.35
CA ASP A 12 16.82 -19.86 -6.26
C ASP A 12 15.49 -19.86 -5.51
N LEU A 13 14.62 -18.91 -5.87
CA LEU A 13 13.30 -18.73 -5.28
C LEU A 13 12.18 -19.23 -6.19
N TYR A 14 12.49 -19.79 -7.36
CA TYR A 14 11.47 -20.20 -8.31
C TYR A 14 10.79 -21.50 -7.83
N GLU A 15 9.53 -21.38 -7.40
CA GLU A 15 8.68 -22.49 -6.98
C GLU A 15 7.38 -22.55 -7.82
N ASP A 16 6.73 -23.72 -7.87
CA ASP A 16 5.49 -23.91 -8.62
C ASP A 16 4.35 -23.03 -8.06
N VAL A 17 3.87 -22.09 -8.87
CA VAL A 17 2.69 -21.28 -8.54
C VAL A 17 1.44 -22.01 -9.01
N LEU A 18 0.93 -22.91 -8.16
CA LEU A 18 -0.24 -23.73 -8.46
C LEU A 18 -1.56 -22.97 -8.27
N LYS A 19 -2.48 -23.12 -9.23
CA LYS A 19 -3.88 -22.68 -9.09
C LYS A 19 -4.68 -23.78 -8.40
N CYS A 20 -4.92 -23.65 -7.10
CA CYS A 20 -5.77 -24.57 -6.36
C CYS A 20 -7.26 -24.35 -6.72
N PRO A 21 -7.97 -25.38 -7.23
CA PRO A 21 -9.42 -25.30 -7.43
C PRO A 21 -10.13 -25.05 -6.10
N GLY A 22 -10.93 -23.98 -6.02
CA GLY A 22 -11.68 -23.60 -4.81
C GLY A 22 -11.05 -22.49 -3.97
N GLU A 23 -9.84 -22.04 -4.27
CA GLU A 23 -9.25 -20.88 -3.58
C GLU A 23 -9.97 -19.59 -4.01
N LYS A 24 -10.67 -18.94 -3.06
CA LYS A 24 -11.39 -17.69 -3.32
C LYS A 24 -10.40 -16.54 -3.50
N ARG A 25 -10.23 -16.09 -4.75
CA ARG A 25 -9.56 -14.83 -5.08
C ARG A 25 -10.61 -13.75 -5.23
N MET A 26 -10.70 -12.85 -4.25
CA MET A 26 -11.68 -11.76 -4.27
C MET A 26 -11.06 -10.54 -4.97
N PRO A 27 -11.67 -10.02 -6.05
CA PRO A 27 -11.19 -8.81 -6.71
C PRO A 27 -11.50 -7.56 -5.88
N GLY A 28 -10.73 -6.49 -6.14
CA GLY A 28 -10.95 -5.17 -5.58
C GLY A 28 -10.32 -4.93 -4.20
N THR A 29 -10.43 -3.69 -3.75
CA THR A 29 -9.93 -3.22 -2.45
C THR A 29 -11.06 -3.21 -1.41
N ARG A 30 -10.73 -3.00 -0.13
CA ARG A 30 -11.74 -2.67 0.89
C ARG A 30 -12.20 -1.22 0.71
N ALA A 31 -13.29 -0.86 1.40
CA ALA A 31 -13.88 0.48 1.41
C ALA A 31 -13.09 1.51 2.26
N TYR A 32 -11.81 1.27 2.52
CA TYR A 32 -10.92 2.18 3.23
C TYR A 32 -9.48 1.90 2.87
N GLY A 33 -8.59 2.87 3.11
CA GLY A 33 -7.14 2.75 3.03
C GLY A 33 -6.48 3.64 4.08
N PHE A 34 -5.16 3.61 4.13
CA PHE A 34 -4.38 4.47 5.03
C PHE A 34 -3.35 5.28 4.25
N PHE A 35 -3.07 6.48 4.74
CA PHE A 35 -2.12 7.40 4.15
C PHE A 35 -1.26 8.01 5.26
N ILE A 36 0.01 8.25 4.97
CA ILE A 36 0.87 9.08 5.79
C ILE A 36 1.81 9.90 4.91
N PRO A 37 1.98 11.21 5.15
CA PRO A 37 3.00 12.01 4.48
C PRO A 37 4.39 11.41 4.70
N ARG A 38 5.19 11.32 3.64
CA ARG A 38 6.52 10.69 3.68
C ARG A 38 7.43 11.39 4.69
N ARG A 39 7.31 12.71 4.83
CA ARG A 39 8.04 13.51 5.83
C ARG A 39 7.82 13.09 7.28
N TYR A 40 6.79 12.30 7.59
CA TYR A 40 6.56 11.77 8.94
C TYR A 40 7.18 10.39 9.18
N ILE A 41 7.72 9.73 8.15
CA ILE A 41 8.43 8.46 8.28
C ILE A 41 9.91 8.77 8.50
N THR A 42 10.47 8.32 9.62
CA THR A 42 11.90 8.48 9.93
C THR A 42 12.73 7.32 9.41
N LYS A 43 12.14 6.12 9.28
CA LYS A 43 12.81 4.95 8.75
C LYS A 43 11.84 4.05 8.00
N PHE A 44 12.19 3.72 6.76
CA PHE A 44 11.46 2.78 5.93
C PHE A 44 11.79 1.33 6.32
N ALA A 45 10.76 0.48 6.30
CA ALA A 45 10.92 -0.95 6.40
C ALA A 45 10.97 -1.50 4.97
N GLU A 46 11.98 -2.32 4.69
CA GLU A 46 12.23 -2.83 3.34
C GLU A 46 11.61 -4.22 3.12
N PRO A 47 11.20 -4.54 1.89
CA PRO A 47 10.81 -5.90 1.55
C PRO A 47 12.02 -6.83 1.63
N GLN A 48 11.78 -8.12 1.90
CA GLN A 48 12.87 -9.10 2.09
C GLN A 48 13.73 -9.29 0.83
N LYS A 49 13.18 -9.11 -0.39
CA LYS A 49 13.90 -9.28 -1.68
C LYS A 49 14.79 -10.54 -1.65
N GLU A 50 16.07 -10.40 -1.99
CA GLU A 50 17.07 -11.49 -2.06
C GLU A 50 17.33 -12.21 -0.73
N THR A 51 16.90 -11.68 0.41
CA THR A 51 17.02 -12.36 1.72
C THR A 51 15.81 -13.23 2.04
N ALA A 52 14.83 -13.33 1.15
CA ALA A 52 13.64 -14.14 1.36
C ALA A 52 13.96 -15.64 1.37
N THR A 53 13.31 -16.37 2.28
CA THR A 53 13.43 -17.83 2.39
C THR A 53 12.48 -18.58 1.45
N SER A 54 11.48 -17.89 0.88
CA SER A 54 10.50 -18.46 -0.05
C SER A 54 9.95 -17.39 -0.99
N LEU A 55 9.42 -17.78 -2.15
CA LEU A 55 8.94 -16.83 -3.16
C LEU A 55 7.83 -15.91 -2.62
N LYS A 56 6.92 -16.47 -1.82
CA LYS A 56 5.85 -15.71 -1.16
C LYS A 56 6.34 -14.61 -0.22
N ASP A 57 7.56 -14.72 0.31
CA ASP A 57 8.13 -13.77 1.27
C ASP A 57 8.94 -12.67 0.57
N TYR A 58 9.24 -12.82 -0.73
CA TYR A 58 10.11 -11.90 -1.49
C TYR A 58 9.62 -10.45 -1.44
N LEU A 59 8.31 -10.25 -1.58
CA LEU A 59 7.66 -8.93 -1.58
C LEU A 59 7.00 -8.58 -0.25
N VAL A 60 7.37 -9.24 0.86
CA VAL A 60 6.78 -8.98 2.17
C VAL A 60 7.64 -8.00 2.97
N ILE A 61 7.03 -6.92 3.45
CA ILE A 61 7.60 -6.02 4.45
C ILE A 61 7.12 -6.52 5.82
N LYS A 62 8.02 -7.15 6.59
CA LYS A 62 7.67 -7.74 7.89
C LYS A 62 7.63 -6.72 9.01
N ASP A 63 8.56 -5.77 8.97
CA ASP A 63 8.73 -4.77 10.01
C ASP A 63 7.82 -3.56 9.79
N SER A 64 7.61 -2.80 10.86
CA SER A 64 6.79 -1.58 10.79
C SER A 64 7.64 -0.38 10.42
N HIS A 65 7.08 0.56 9.64
CA HIS A 65 7.74 1.85 9.42
C HIS A 65 7.93 2.59 10.75
N THR A 66 9.10 3.20 10.92
CA THR A 66 9.31 4.09 12.07
C THR A 66 8.74 5.46 11.72
N ILE A 67 7.71 5.87 12.46
CA ILE A 67 7.03 7.15 12.30
C ILE A 67 7.49 8.11 13.41
N GLN A 68 7.50 9.41 13.11
CA GLN A 68 7.76 10.44 14.11
C GLN A 68 6.77 10.34 15.28
N ALA A 69 7.21 10.75 16.47
CA ALA A 69 6.36 10.78 17.66
C ALA A 69 5.07 11.60 17.39
N ASP A 70 3.96 11.13 17.98
CA ASP A 70 2.62 11.73 17.88
C ASP A 70 2.02 11.80 16.47
N LYS A 71 2.67 11.21 15.46
CA LYS A 71 2.10 11.03 14.12
C LYS A 71 1.44 9.68 14.01
N VAL A 72 0.32 9.65 13.30
CA VAL A 72 -0.49 8.46 13.09
C VAL A 72 -0.90 8.39 11.62
N TRP A 73 -1.19 7.17 11.17
CA TRP A 73 -1.74 6.91 9.85
C TRP A 73 -3.14 7.50 9.73
N ILE A 74 -3.37 8.24 8.65
CA ILE A 74 -4.65 8.85 8.31
C ILE A 74 -5.49 7.83 7.56
N LYS A 75 -6.68 7.54 8.06
CA LYS A 75 -7.63 6.62 7.42
C LYS A 75 -8.44 7.37 6.37
N ILE A 76 -8.45 6.86 5.13
CA ILE A 76 -9.24 7.42 4.03
C ILE A 76 -10.35 6.42 3.73
N ALA A 77 -11.61 6.87 3.74
CA ALA A 77 -12.75 6.05 3.37
C ALA A 77 -12.96 6.07 1.84
N PHE A 78 -13.16 4.89 1.25
CA PHE A 78 -13.38 4.73 -0.18
C PHE A 78 -14.82 4.31 -0.46
N ILE A 79 -15.32 4.65 -1.64
CA ILE A 79 -16.53 4.06 -2.20
C ILE A 79 -16.22 2.58 -2.48
N THR A 80 -17.06 1.71 -1.91
CA THR A 80 -16.97 0.27 -2.12
C THR A 80 -17.04 -0.08 -3.61
N ASP A 81 -16.21 -1.04 -4.04
CA ASP A 81 -16.17 -1.57 -5.42
C ASP A 81 -15.73 -0.58 -6.52
N LYS A 82 -15.32 0.65 -6.19
CA LYS A 82 -14.84 1.65 -7.18
C LYS A 82 -13.32 1.82 -7.19
N SER A 83 -12.64 1.42 -6.11
CA SER A 83 -11.19 1.56 -5.97
C SER A 83 -10.46 0.30 -6.44
N SER A 84 -9.31 0.49 -7.09
CA SER A 84 -8.52 -0.59 -7.70
C SER A 84 -7.04 -0.25 -7.74
N PHE A 85 -6.20 -1.23 -8.09
CA PHE A 85 -4.78 -0.98 -8.39
C PHE A 85 -4.34 -1.81 -9.60
N SER A 86 -3.50 -1.23 -10.43
CA SER A 86 -3.04 -1.80 -11.69
C SER A 86 -1.54 -1.48 -11.90
N PRO A 87 -0.64 -2.32 -11.36
CA PRO A 87 0.79 -2.19 -11.61
C PRO A 87 1.11 -2.50 -13.07
N GLU A 88 1.90 -1.65 -13.71
CA GLU A 88 2.31 -1.79 -15.11
C GLU A 88 3.83 -1.86 -15.22
N ALA A 89 4.36 -2.70 -16.10
CA ALA A 89 5.80 -2.73 -16.35
C ALA A 89 6.21 -1.54 -17.23
N GLN A 90 7.33 -0.90 -16.89
CA GLN A 90 7.89 0.24 -17.62
C GLN A 90 9.40 0.04 -17.84
N GLY A 91 9.92 0.64 -18.91
CA GLY A 91 11.34 0.62 -19.23
C GLY A 91 11.75 -0.46 -20.22
N GLU A 92 13.02 -0.43 -20.58
CA GLU A 92 13.60 -1.25 -21.65
C GLU A 92 14.26 -2.52 -21.12
N HIS A 93 14.54 -3.47 -22.01
CA HIS A 93 15.18 -4.74 -21.65
C HIS A 93 16.52 -4.50 -20.93
N GLY A 94 16.62 -4.98 -19.69
CA GLY A 94 17.78 -4.78 -18.81
C GLY A 94 17.61 -3.66 -17.77
N CYS A 95 16.59 -2.79 -17.89
CA CYS A 95 16.27 -1.70 -16.95
C CYS A 95 14.76 -1.62 -16.68
N LYS A 96 14.08 -2.77 -16.59
CA LYS A 96 12.64 -2.81 -16.34
C LYS A 96 12.34 -2.45 -14.89
N THR A 97 11.41 -1.52 -14.73
CA THR A 97 10.80 -1.12 -13.46
C THR A 97 9.29 -1.34 -13.57
N MET A 98 8.58 -1.10 -12.49
CA MET A 98 7.14 -1.15 -12.41
C MET A 98 6.60 0.24 -12.07
N ASN A 99 5.61 0.70 -12.81
CA ASN A 99 4.78 1.84 -12.42
C ASN A 99 3.57 1.30 -11.65
N LEU A 100 3.54 1.55 -10.35
CA LEU A 100 2.46 1.13 -9.47
C LEU A 100 1.36 2.18 -9.50
N LYS A 101 0.23 1.84 -10.13
CA LYS A 101 -0.95 2.72 -10.17
C LYS A 101 -2.02 2.21 -9.21
N ALA A 102 -2.64 3.11 -8.46
CA ALA A 102 -3.81 2.85 -7.66
C ALA A 102 -4.85 3.96 -7.82
N THR A 103 -6.11 3.58 -7.90
CA THR A 103 -7.25 4.49 -7.98
C THR A 103 -8.03 4.38 -6.69
N ALA A 104 -8.03 5.45 -5.89
CA ALA A 104 -8.79 5.57 -4.65
C ALA A 104 -9.96 6.54 -4.87
N VAL A 105 -11.19 6.04 -4.80
CA VAL A 105 -12.40 6.84 -5.03
C VAL A 105 -13.05 7.16 -3.69
N LEU A 106 -13.10 8.44 -3.33
CA LEU A 106 -13.73 8.96 -2.11
C LEU A 106 -15.17 9.39 -2.41
N PRO A 107 -16.09 9.25 -1.44
CA PRO A 107 -17.46 9.71 -1.57
C PRO A 107 -17.55 11.24 -1.56
N GLY A 108 -18.32 11.81 -2.48
CA GLY A 108 -18.62 13.23 -2.53
C GLY A 108 -17.49 14.12 -3.04
N THR A 109 -17.80 15.42 -3.11
CA THR A 109 -16.88 16.53 -3.42
C THR A 109 -16.92 17.57 -2.31
N GLU A 110 -17.31 17.15 -1.11
CA GLU A 110 -17.43 18.01 0.06
C GLU A 110 -16.06 18.58 0.48
N GLU A 111 -16.09 19.56 1.39
CA GLU A 111 -14.93 20.36 1.82
C GLU A 111 -13.73 19.49 2.21
N GLU A 112 -13.96 18.40 2.94
CA GLU A 112 -12.90 17.49 3.41
C GLU A 112 -12.25 16.71 2.26
N ALA A 113 -13.04 16.16 1.33
CA ALA A 113 -12.53 15.39 0.19
C ALA A 113 -11.78 16.30 -0.78
N SER A 114 -12.30 17.51 -1.02
CA SER A 114 -11.68 18.53 -1.86
C SER A 114 -10.39 19.10 -1.26
N ALA A 115 -10.38 19.35 0.06
CA ALA A 115 -9.19 19.82 0.75
C ALA A 115 -8.09 18.74 0.77
N LEU A 116 -8.45 17.48 1.09
CA LEU A 116 -7.51 16.37 1.06
C LEU A 116 -6.91 16.19 -0.34
N ALA A 117 -7.74 16.18 -1.39
CA ALA A 117 -7.29 16.12 -2.78
C ALA A 117 -6.33 17.25 -3.13
N SER A 118 -6.62 18.48 -2.71
CA SER A 118 -5.77 19.65 -2.97
C SER A 118 -4.43 19.60 -2.24
N LEU A 119 -4.41 19.07 -1.01
CA LEU A 119 -3.18 18.90 -0.24
C LEU A 119 -2.30 17.80 -0.83
N LEU A 120 -2.92 16.68 -1.25
CA LEU A 120 -2.21 15.54 -1.83
C LEU A 120 -1.60 15.85 -3.21
N LEU A 121 -2.10 16.87 -3.92
CA LEU A 121 -1.61 17.26 -5.25
C LEU A 121 -0.10 17.55 -5.27
N ASN A 122 0.47 18.06 -4.17
CA ASN A 122 1.90 18.38 -4.07
C ASN A 122 2.54 17.77 -2.81
N GLU A 123 1.91 16.76 -2.20
CA GLU A 123 2.45 16.10 -1.01
C GLU A 123 2.85 14.67 -1.38
N ASP A 124 4.09 14.32 -1.06
CA ASP A 124 4.62 12.97 -1.17
C ASP A 124 4.24 12.15 0.06
N GLY A 125 3.79 10.92 -0.13
CA GLY A 125 3.40 10.08 0.98
C GLY A 125 3.16 8.63 0.63
N ILE A 126 3.03 7.82 1.68
CA ILE A 126 2.88 6.38 1.57
C ILE A 126 1.42 6.02 1.70
N PHE A 127 0.91 5.29 0.72
CA PHE A 127 -0.46 4.82 0.66
C PHE A 127 -0.50 3.31 0.93
N MET A 128 -1.38 2.93 1.83
CA MET A 128 -1.61 1.55 2.25
C MET A 128 -3.02 1.15 1.84
N ILE A 129 -3.12 0.31 0.81
CA ILE A 129 -4.39 -0.07 0.20
C ILE A 129 -4.71 -1.52 0.52
N PRO A 130 -5.74 -1.79 1.34
CA PRO A 130 -6.13 -3.15 1.69
C PRO A 130 -6.91 -3.81 0.55
N GLU A 131 -6.45 -4.99 0.15
CA GLU A 131 -7.21 -5.89 -0.73
C GLU A 131 -8.42 -6.46 0.01
N ARG A 132 -9.46 -6.88 -0.73
CA ARG A 132 -10.66 -7.50 -0.13
C ARG A 132 -10.33 -8.76 0.69
N ASN A 133 -9.26 -9.46 0.35
CA ASN A 133 -8.74 -10.60 1.12
C ASN A 133 -8.13 -10.22 2.48
N GLY A 134 -8.01 -8.93 2.80
CA GLY A 134 -7.45 -8.41 4.06
C GLY A 134 -5.94 -8.19 4.06
N LYS A 135 -5.25 -8.49 2.96
CA LYS A 135 -3.82 -8.19 2.83
C LYS A 135 -3.65 -6.73 2.46
N LEU A 136 -2.65 -6.09 3.06
CA LEU A 136 -2.33 -4.69 2.81
C LEU A 136 -1.22 -4.55 1.78
N ARG A 137 -1.41 -3.67 0.81
CA ARG A 137 -0.40 -3.31 -0.19
C ARG A 137 0.12 -1.90 0.06
N GLN A 138 1.43 -1.74 0.00
CA GLN A 138 2.06 -0.44 0.09
C GLN A 138 2.32 0.13 -1.31
N PHE A 139 2.03 1.43 -1.46
CA PHE A 139 2.36 2.26 -2.61
C PHE A 139 3.17 3.44 -2.09
N GLY A 140 4.38 3.60 -2.62
CA GLY A 140 5.39 4.52 -2.12
C GLY A 140 6.61 3.78 -1.60
N ASP A 141 7.77 4.37 -1.80
CA ASP A 141 9.06 3.84 -1.37
C ASP A 141 9.98 4.98 -0.91
N GLU A 142 11.16 4.66 -0.37
CA GLU A 142 12.16 5.67 -0.01
C GLU A 142 12.77 6.34 -1.25
N THR A 143 12.87 5.59 -2.34
CA THR A 143 13.62 5.96 -3.55
C THR A 143 12.82 6.80 -4.53
N PHE A 144 11.51 6.56 -4.63
CA PHE A 144 10.64 7.18 -5.62
C PHE A 144 9.49 7.89 -4.92
N GLU A 145 9.26 9.15 -5.32
CA GLU A 145 8.16 9.97 -4.82
C GLU A 145 6.83 9.47 -5.40
N VAL A 146 5.77 9.65 -4.62
CA VAL A 146 4.41 9.32 -5.05
C VAL A 146 3.75 10.53 -5.67
N ASP A 147 3.26 10.37 -6.89
CA ASP A 147 2.43 11.36 -7.56
C ASP A 147 0.95 11.07 -7.31
N VAL A 148 0.19 12.08 -6.91
CA VAL A 148 -1.27 11.99 -6.76
C VAL A 148 -1.94 12.95 -7.73
N THR A 149 -2.75 12.40 -8.63
CA THR A 149 -3.58 13.17 -9.56
C THR A 149 -5.03 13.11 -9.08
N PRO A 150 -5.50 14.11 -8.32
CA PRO A 150 -6.90 14.21 -7.93
C PRO A 150 -7.78 14.63 -9.11
N SER A 151 -8.97 14.06 -9.20
CA SER A 151 -10.05 14.48 -10.09
C SER A 151 -11.38 14.45 -9.35
N GLN A 152 -12.34 15.28 -9.78
CA GLN A 152 -13.66 15.36 -9.15
C GLN A 152 -14.76 15.34 -10.20
N SER A 153 -15.85 14.68 -9.85
CA SER A 153 -17.09 14.68 -10.61
C SER A 153 -18.22 15.12 -9.70
N SER A 154 -18.91 16.21 -10.05
CA SER A 154 -20.10 16.66 -9.32
C SER A 154 -21.35 15.83 -9.63
N GLY A 155 -21.32 15.05 -10.71
CA GLY A 155 -22.51 14.48 -11.34
C GLY A 155 -23.30 15.53 -12.12
N ALA A 156 -23.81 15.19 -13.30
CA ALA A 156 -24.60 16.09 -14.14
C ALA A 156 -26.09 15.71 -14.15
N GLY A 157 -26.41 14.44 -13.95
CA GLY A 157 -27.75 13.88 -13.83
C GLY A 157 -28.14 13.47 -12.41
N ILE A 158 -29.44 13.25 -12.18
CA ILE A 158 -30.02 12.90 -10.87
C ILE A 158 -29.50 11.55 -10.32
N SER A 159 -29.04 10.67 -11.21
CA SER A 159 -28.45 9.36 -10.89
C SER A 159 -26.92 9.37 -10.79
N ASP A 160 -26.27 10.49 -11.10
CA ASP A 160 -24.82 10.54 -11.16
C ASP A 160 -24.23 10.62 -9.75
N GLU A 161 -23.12 9.92 -9.55
CA GLU A 161 -22.41 9.94 -8.29
C GLU A 161 -21.47 11.14 -8.22
N THR A 162 -21.62 11.92 -7.15
CA THR A 162 -20.64 12.93 -6.76
C THR A 162 -19.46 12.22 -6.08
N ASN A 163 -18.25 12.33 -6.64
CA ASN A 163 -17.08 11.64 -6.11
C ASN A 163 -15.77 12.42 -6.34
N THR A 164 -14.77 12.07 -5.54
CA THR A 164 -13.39 12.55 -5.66
C THR A 164 -12.48 11.36 -5.89
N THR A 165 -11.81 11.30 -7.03
CA THR A 165 -10.91 10.22 -7.38
C THR A 165 -9.46 10.66 -7.20
N LEU A 166 -8.68 9.89 -6.46
CA LEU A 166 -7.24 10.07 -6.31
C LEU A 166 -6.53 8.98 -7.12
N GLU A 167 -5.88 9.38 -8.21
CA GLU A 167 -4.99 8.49 -8.95
C GLU A 167 -3.59 8.60 -8.37
N ILE A 168 -3.13 7.53 -7.75
CA ILE A 168 -1.83 7.41 -7.11
C ILE A 168 -0.92 6.66 -8.08
N SER A 169 0.23 7.25 -8.43
CA SER A 169 1.25 6.59 -9.24
C SER A 169 2.61 6.69 -8.59
N VAL A 170 3.37 5.59 -8.62
CA VAL A 170 4.73 5.55 -8.10
C VAL A 170 5.57 4.56 -8.87
N ASN A 171 6.78 4.98 -9.25
CA ASN A 171 7.75 4.10 -9.86
C ASN A 171 8.38 3.21 -8.78
N CYS A 172 8.59 1.93 -9.08
CA CYS A 172 9.19 0.99 -8.15
C CYS A 172 9.96 -0.10 -8.92
N GLU A 173 10.93 -0.74 -8.28
CA GLU A 173 11.64 -1.87 -8.88
C GLU A 173 10.77 -3.13 -8.93
N THR A 174 9.77 -3.23 -8.04
CA THR A 174 8.99 -4.45 -7.82
C THR A 174 7.49 -4.20 -7.89
N MET A 175 6.71 -5.28 -7.93
CA MET A 175 5.26 -5.25 -7.66
C MET A 175 4.98 -4.67 -6.26
N PRO A 176 3.76 -4.14 -5.98
CA PRO A 176 3.47 -3.47 -4.71
C PRO A 176 3.65 -4.48 -3.55
N PRO A 177 4.51 -4.20 -2.56
CA PRO A 177 4.81 -5.16 -1.52
C PRO A 177 3.63 -5.38 -0.56
N PHE A 178 3.59 -6.54 0.08
CA PHE A 178 2.65 -6.86 1.15
C PHE A 178 3.19 -6.35 2.47
N TYR A 179 2.46 -5.47 3.14
CA TYR A 179 2.86 -4.90 4.43
C TYR A 179 2.28 -5.69 5.59
N PHE A 180 3.14 -6.33 6.39
CA PHE A 180 2.76 -7.11 7.58
C PHE A 180 3.05 -6.37 8.90
N GLY A 181 3.72 -5.21 8.83
CA GLY A 181 3.93 -4.35 9.99
C GLY A 181 2.61 -3.81 10.58
N THR A 182 2.73 -3.07 11.66
CA THR A 182 1.60 -2.40 12.31
C THR A 182 1.42 -0.97 11.77
N LEU A 183 0.18 -0.51 11.82
CA LEU A 183 -0.23 0.86 11.50
C LEU A 183 -0.87 1.47 12.74
N THR A 184 -0.22 2.46 13.33
CA THR A 184 -0.82 3.24 14.43
C THR A 184 -1.75 4.29 13.84
N THR A 185 -3.06 4.15 14.03
CA THR A 185 -4.07 5.15 13.63
C THR A 185 -4.61 5.88 14.85
N ALA A 186 -5.37 6.96 14.67
CA ALA A 186 -6.04 7.67 15.77
C ALA A 186 -7.04 6.78 16.54
N GLU A 187 -7.61 5.75 15.89
CA GLU A 187 -8.59 4.82 16.46
C GLU A 187 -7.94 3.60 17.15
N GLY A 188 -6.62 3.43 17.00
CA GLY A 188 -5.89 2.28 17.53
C GLY A 188 -4.88 1.71 16.53
N THR A 189 -4.22 0.62 16.95
CA THR A 189 -3.21 -0.06 16.13
C THR A 189 -3.86 -1.13 15.25
N ILE A 190 -3.53 -1.13 13.96
CA ILE A 190 -4.03 -2.09 12.98
C ILE A 190 -2.87 -2.94 12.50
N SER A 191 -3.08 -4.25 12.39
CA SER A 191 -2.11 -5.19 11.79
C SER A 191 -2.24 -5.15 10.27
N GLY A 192 -1.15 -4.87 9.56
CA GLY A 192 -1.10 -4.87 8.09
C GLY A 192 -1.29 -6.26 7.47
N LYS A 193 -1.01 -7.31 8.24
CA LYS A 193 -1.14 -8.71 7.78
C LYS A 193 -2.57 -9.10 7.42
N ASP A 194 -3.54 -8.62 8.19
CA ASP A 194 -4.95 -9.00 8.09
C ASP A 194 -5.92 -7.82 8.14
N CYS A 195 -5.39 -6.59 8.24
CA CYS A 195 -6.15 -5.35 8.37
C CYS A 195 -7.16 -5.41 9.52
N LYS A 196 -6.78 -6.03 10.64
CA LYS A 196 -7.57 -6.09 11.87
C LYS A 196 -6.97 -5.24 12.98
N PRO A 197 -7.79 -4.73 13.92
CA PRO A 197 -7.27 -4.11 15.12
C PRO A 197 -6.39 -5.11 15.88
N VAL A 198 -5.22 -4.67 16.32
CA VAL A 198 -4.42 -5.41 17.28
C VAL A 198 -5.09 -5.22 18.64
N GLU A 199 -5.71 -6.27 19.15
CA GLU A 199 -6.18 -6.27 20.54
C GLU A 199 -4.96 -6.04 21.43
N VAL A 200 -4.90 -4.88 22.09
CA VAL A 200 -4.01 -4.70 23.23
C VAL A 200 -4.53 -5.69 24.26
N ALA A 201 -3.85 -6.82 24.42
CA ALA A 201 -4.17 -7.76 25.48
C ALA A 201 -4.16 -6.96 26.79
N ALA A 202 -5.36 -6.70 27.32
CA ALA A 202 -5.52 -6.17 28.66
C ALA A 202 -4.69 -7.08 29.55
N GLY A 203 -3.69 -6.49 30.21
CA GLY A 203 -2.86 -7.20 31.17
C GLY A 203 -3.78 -8.01 32.07
N LYS A 204 -3.47 -9.29 32.22
CA LYS A 204 -4.01 -10.06 33.34
C LYS A 204 -3.51 -9.36 34.60
N ASP A 205 -4.34 -8.49 35.15
CA ASP A 205 -4.20 -8.05 36.53
C ASP A 205 -4.38 -9.30 37.40
N GLY A 206 -3.25 -9.86 37.81
CA GLY A 206 -3.21 -10.81 38.89
C GLY A 206 -3.50 -10.08 40.18
N HIS A 207 -4.62 -10.45 40.81
CA HIS A 207 -4.78 -10.40 42.26
C HIS A 207 -5.59 -11.61 42.72
#